data_AF-A0A3M1RJ92-F1
#
_entry.id   AF-A0A3M1RJ92-F1
#
_cell.length_a   1.000
_cell.length_b   1.000
_cell.length_c   1.000
_cell.angle_alpha   90.00
_cell.angle_beta   90.00
_cell.angle_gamma   90.00
#
_symmetry.space_group_name_H-M   'P 1'
#
loop_
_entity.id
_entity.type
_entity.pdbx_description
1 polymer ?
#
loop_
_entity_poly.entity_id
_entity_poly.type
_entity_poly.pdbx_seq_one_letter_code
_entity_poly.pdbx_strand_id
1 'polypeptide(L)'
;MWPYITKRILLMLPTLFGIVLITFLVLQLVPGGPVERMMAQLRAHQRGGEGGAASPTPGMFQLRRAELEQEQVEYLKKLYGFDQPLPVQFYRWLVRLFTFNFGESYYHHKKVVDLVLEKLPVSMSLGVWSFFLVYLTCIPLGILKAVRHGSRFDALTSVIILVGYSIPGFVLGIFLLVLFGKGSSFWPFFPLRGLTSEGFAQFTLLEKIVDYLW
;
A
#
# COMPACT_ATOMS: atom_id res chain seq x y z
N MET A 1 -36.34 -10.96 0.82
CA MET A 1 -35.10 -10.21 1.17
C MET A 1 -34.15 -11.04 2.02
N TRP A 2 -34.58 -11.64 3.14
CA TRP A 2 -33.72 -12.50 3.99
C TRP A 2 -32.97 -13.64 3.28
N PRO A 3 -33.59 -14.43 2.36
CA PRO A 3 -32.88 -15.52 1.66
C PRO A 3 -31.76 -15.03 0.74
N TYR A 4 -31.87 -13.79 0.26
CA TYR A 4 -30.86 -13.18 -0.60
C TYR A 4 -29.64 -12.72 0.21
N ILE A 5 -29.89 -12.09 1.37
CA ILE A 5 -28.84 -11.64 2.28
C ILE A 5 -28.05 -12.85 2.80
N THR A 6 -28.75 -13.91 3.24
CA THR A 6 -28.08 -15.13 3.72
C THR A 6 -27.29 -15.83 2.61
N LYS A 7 -27.82 -15.92 1.38
CA LYS A 7 -27.08 -16.46 0.22
C LYS A 7 -25.80 -15.67 -0.04
N ARG A 8 -25.85 -14.33 0.02
CA ARG A 8 -24.66 -13.49 -0.17
C ARG A 8 -23.64 -13.66 0.95
N ILE A 9 -24.08 -13.69 2.21
CA ILE A 9 -23.19 -13.94 3.36
C ILE A 9 -22.53 -15.32 3.26
N LEU A 10 -23.29 -16.33 2.88
CA LEU A 10 -22.76 -17.67 2.70
C LEU A 10 -21.77 -17.74 1.54
N LEU A 11 -21.98 -16.99 0.45
CA LEU A 11 -21.04 -16.87 -0.68
C LEU A 11 -19.79 -16.03 -0.34
N MET A 12 -19.84 -15.18 0.69
CA MET A 12 -18.66 -14.45 1.17
C MET A 12 -17.61 -15.38 1.80
N LEU A 13 -18.02 -16.44 2.49
CA LEU A 13 -17.10 -17.42 3.07
C LEU A 13 -16.17 -18.11 2.03
N PRO A 14 -16.68 -18.76 0.97
CA PRO A 14 -15.82 -19.42 -0.02
C PRO A 14 -15.00 -18.42 -0.84
N THR A 15 -15.52 -17.23 -1.12
CA THR A 15 -14.77 -16.20 -1.84
C THR A 15 -13.62 -15.65 -0.98
N LEU A 16 -13.88 -15.35 0.29
CA LEU A 16 -12.84 -14.92 1.23
C LEU A 16 -11.80 -16.02 1.43
N PHE A 17 -12.22 -17.26 1.62
CA PHE A 17 -11.30 -18.40 1.69
C PHE A 17 -10.43 -18.51 0.43
N GLY A 18 -11.02 -18.38 -0.75
CA GLY A 18 -10.29 -18.40 -2.02
C GLY A 18 -9.26 -17.28 -2.14
N ILE A 19 -9.65 -16.04 -1.80
CA ILE A 19 -8.74 -14.87 -1.81
C ILE A 19 -7.59 -15.07 -0.82
N VAL A 20 -7.90 -15.53 0.39
CA VAL A 20 -6.91 -15.82 1.44
C VAL A 20 -5.96 -16.91 0.95
N LEU A 21 -6.47 -18.05 0.47
CA LEU A 21 -5.65 -19.14 -0.07
C LEU A 21 -4.73 -18.69 -1.20
N ILE A 22 -5.26 -17.96 -2.19
CA ILE A 22 -4.45 -17.43 -3.30
C ILE A 22 -3.39 -16.48 -2.76
N THR A 23 -3.76 -15.55 -1.87
CA THR A 23 -2.82 -14.60 -1.26
C THR A 23 -1.70 -15.32 -0.52
N PHE A 24 -2.05 -16.37 0.24
CA PHE A 24 -1.08 -17.20 0.96
C PHE A 24 -0.12 -17.91 0.02
N LEU A 25 -0.64 -18.54 -1.04
CA LEU A 25 0.17 -19.20 -2.05
C LEU A 25 1.09 -18.21 -2.76
N VAL A 26 0.59 -17.03 -3.13
CA VAL A 26 1.41 -15.97 -3.73
C VAL A 26 2.54 -15.57 -2.78
N LEU A 27 2.26 -15.37 -1.49
CA LEU A 27 3.28 -15.02 -0.50
C LEU A 27 4.34 -16.12 -0.30
N GLN A 28 3.96 -17.39 -0.46
CA GLN A 28 4.89 -18.52 -0.34
C GLN A 28 5.67 -18.80 -1.64
N LEU A 29 5.10 -18.48 -2.79
CA LEU A 29 5.72 -18.70 -4.11
C LEU A 29 6.62 -17.55 -4.54
N VAL A 30 6.45 -16.35 -3.97
CA VAL A 30 7.29 -15.20 -4.29
C VAL A 30 8.70 -15.40 -3.72
N PRO A 31 9.75 -15.47 -4.56
CA PRO A 31 11.12 -15.57 -4.08
C PRO A 31 11.53 -14.28 -3.32
N GLY A 32 12.19 -14.44 -2.18
CA GLY A 32 12.55 -13.33 -1.29
C GLY A 32 11.48 -13.03 -0.23
N GLY A 33 11.11 -14.06 0.53
CA GLY A 33 10.12 -13.99 1.59
C GLY A 33 10.52 -13.07 2.75
N PRO A 34 9.67 -12.96 3.79
CA PRO A 34 9.90 -12.05 4.91
C PRO A 34 11.22 -12.31 5.64
N VAL A 35 11.64 -13.57 5.74
CA VAL A 35 12.90 -13.98 6.37
C VAL A 35 14.09 -13.48 5.57
N GLU A 36 14.10 -13.71 4.25
CA GLU A 36 15.19 -13.24 3.37
C GLU A 36 15.32 -11.72 3.40
N ARG A 37 14.20 -10.98 3.46
CA ARG A 37 14.21 -9.52 3.55
C ARG A 37 14.74 -9.02 4.90
N MET A 38 14.33 -9.66 6.00
CA MET A 38 14.81 -9.31 7.33
C MET A 38 16.31 -9.60 7.49
N MET A 39 16.78 -10.72 6.93
CA MET A 39 18.21 -11.02 6.86
C MET A 39 18.98 -10.05 5.98
N ALA A 40 18.43 -9.66 4.82
CA ALA A 40 19.05 -8.65 3.96
C ALA A 40 19.16 -7.30 4.68
N GLN A 41 18.15 -6.90 5.47
CA GLN A 41 18.16 -5.67 6.27
C GLN A 41 19.16 -5.74 7.43
N LEU A 42 19.26 -6.88 8.12
CA LEU A 42 20.27 -7.12 9.17
C LEU A 42 21.69 -7.12 8.58
N ARG A 43 21.91 -7.78 7.45
CA ARG A 43 23.18 -7.75 6.70
C ARG A 43 23.54 -6.33 6.28
N ALA A 44 22.57 -5.54 5.81
CA ALA A 44 22.80 -4.14 5.45
C ALA A 44 23.17 -3.27 6.67
N HIS A 45 22.52 -3.49 7.83
CA HIS A 45 22.87 -2.81 9.08
C HIS A 45 24.27 -3.20 9.60
N GLN A 46 24.63 -4.48 9.56
CA GLN A 46 25.95 -4.95 10.02
C GLN A 46 27.10 -4.48 9.11
N ARG A 47 26.86 -4.36 7.80
CA ARG A 47 27.86 -3.90 6.83
C ARG A 47 28.23 -2.42 7.00
N GLY A 48 27.40 -1.62 7.67
CA GLY A 48 27.67 -0.23 8.01
C GLY A 48 28.48 -0.01 9.29
N GLY A 49 28.75 -1.07 10.07
CA GLY A 49 29.34 -0.97 11.42
C GLY A 49 30.73 -1.58 11.63
N GLU A 50 31.29 -2.31 10.67
CA GLU A 50 32.60 -2.98 10.84
C GLU A 50 33.73 -2.25 10.12
N GLY A 51 34.05 -1.05 10.61
CA GLY A 51 35.27 -0.33 10.30
C GLY A 51 36.30 -0.50 11.42
N GLY A 52 36.94 -1.66 11.52
CA GLY A 52 38.18 -1.84 12.26
C GLY A 52 38.16 -2.84 13.42
N ALA A 53 38.69 -4.03 13.18
CA ALA A 53 39.51 -4.77 14.14
C ALA A 53 40.27 -5.90 13.41
N ALA A 54 41.48 -6.17 13.88
CA ALA A 54 42.53 -6.94 13.23
C ALA A 54 42.17 -8.40 12.88
N SER A 55 42.82 -8.87 11.81
CA SER A 55 42.70 -10.15 11.13
C SER A 55 42.69 -11.40 12.02
N PRO A 56 41.74 -12.32 11.76
CA PRO A 56 42.03 -13.75 11.71
C PRO A 56 41.74 -14.29 10.29
N THR A 57 42.54 -15.28 9.88
CA THR A 57 42.56 -16.01 8.61
C THR A 57 41.26 -15.94 7.76
N PRO A 58 41.32 -15.52 6.46
CA PRO A 58 40.15 -15.28 5.62
C PRO A 58 39.12 -16.41 5.54
N GLY A 59 39.54 -17.68 5.71
CA GLY A 59 38.65 -18.84 5.66
C GLY A 59 37.84 -19.07 6.95
N MET A 60 38.41 -18.84 8.13
CA MET A 60 37.72 -19.10 9.42
C MET A 60 36.66 -18.05 9.74
N PHE A 61 36.88 -16.80 9.34
CA PHE A 61 35.89 -15.74 9.49
C PHE A 61 34.66 -15.97 8.60
N GLN A 62 34.85 -16.43 7.36
CA GLN A 62 33.75 -16.76 6.45
C GLN A 62 32.92 -17.94 6.95
N LEU A 63 33.55 -18.96 7.52
CA LEU A 63 32.86 -20.13 8.09
C LEU A 63 32.04 -19.75 9.33
N ARG A 64 32.65 -19.05 10.30
CA ARG A 64 31.93 -18.59 11.50
C ARG A 64 30.80 -17.61 11.17
N ARG A 65 30.97 -16.79 10.13
CA ARG A 65 29.91 -15.89 9.62
C ARG A 65 28.77 -16.67 8.98
N ALA A 66 29.07 -17.69 8.19
CA ALA A 66 28.05 -18.56 7.59
C ALA A 66 27.27 -19.35 8.66
N GLU A 67 27.94 -19.81 9.71
CA GLU A 67 27.31 -20.50 10.86
C GLU A 67 26.37 -19.58 11.64
N LEU A 68 26.83 -18.38 12.02
CA LEU A 68 25.99 -17.39 12.71
C LEU A 68 24.81 -16.92 11.84
N GLU A 69 25.02 -16.80 10.53
CA GLU A 69 23.94 -16.51 9.59
C GLU A 69 22.92 -17.64 9.59
N GLN A 70 23.33 -18.91 9.51
CA GLN A 70 22.44 -20.07 9.55
C GLN A 70 21.62 -20.15 10.84
N GLU A 71 22.26 -19.97 12.00
CA GLU A 71 21.56 -19.96 13.30
C GLU A 71 20.53 -18.83 13.40
N GLN A 72 20.85 -17.63 12.89
CA GLN A 72 19.90 -16.52 12.85
C GLN A 72 18.74 -16.78 11.89
N VAL A 73 19.01 -17.40 10.72
CA VAL A 73 17.97 -17.81 9.77
C VAL A 73 17.01 -18.77 10.45
N GLU A 74 17.52 -19.81 11.11
CA GLU A 74 16.73 -20.85 11.77
C GLU A 74 15.94 -20.28 12.93
N TYR A 75 16.54 -19.41 13.75
CA TYR A 75 15.86 -18.72 14.82
C TYR A 75 14.68 -17.87 14.29
N LEU A 76 14.90 -17.11 13.22
CA LEU A 76 13.85 -16.31 12.57
C LEU A 76 12.76 -17.20 11.95
N LYS A 77 13.12 -18.28 11.24
CA LYS A 77 12.17 -19.26 10.69
C LYS A 77 11.28 -19.86 11.78
N LYS A 78 11.87 -20.17 12.94
CA LYS A 78 11.16 -20.71 14.10
C LYS A 78 10.24 -19.69 14.75
N LEU A 79 10.69 -18.44 14.93
CA LEU A 79 9.91 -17.35 15.51
C LEU A 79 8.67 -17.02 14.66
N TYR A 80 8.81 -16.99 13.34
CA TYR A 80 7.71 -16.69 12.42
C TYR A 80 6.89 -17.92 12.01
N GLY A 81 7.35 -19.13 12.35
CA GLY A 81 6.65 -20.38 12.07
C GLY A 81 6.75 -20.86 10.61
N PHE A 82 7.75 -20.37 9.87
CA PHE A 82 8.02 -20.79 8.49
C PHE A 82 8.62 -22.20 8.40
N ASP A 83 9.06 -22.76 9.54
CA ASP A 83 9.53 -24.15 9.68
C ASP A 83 8.40 -25.19 9.60
N GLN A 84 7.14 -24.76 9.68
CA GLN A 84 6.00 -25.67 9.78
C GLN A 84 5.49 -26.10 8.40
N PRO A 85 4.87 -27.28 8.27
CA PRO A 85 4.29 -27.69 6.99
C PRO A 85 3.23 -26.69 6.52
N LEU A 86 3.16 -26.46 5.21
CA LEU A 86 2.31 -25.41 4.59
C LEU A 86 0.85 -25.41 5.08
N PRO A 87 0.17 -26.56 5.26
CA PRO A 87 -1.20 -26.58 5.77
C PRO A 87 -1.33 -26.00 7.19
N VAL A 88 -0.33 -26.19 8.05
CA VAL A 88 -0.34 -25.68 9.43
C VAL A 88 -0.11 -24.17 9.44
N GLN A 89 0.77 -23.67 8.58
CA GLN A 89 0.98 -22.24 8.37
C GLN A 89 -0.32 -21.56 7.92
N PHE A 90 -1.01 -22.16 6.94
CA PHE A 90 -2.28 -21.67 6.42
C PHE A 90 -3.37 -21.66 7.49
N TYR A 91 -3.53 -22.76 8.23
CA TYR A 91 -4.51 -22.84 9.32
C TYR A 91 -4.25 -21.79 10.40
N ARG A 92 -3.00 -21.61 10.84
CA ARG A 92 -2.64 -20.57 11.81
C ARG A 92 -2.96 -19.17 11.30
N TRP A 93 -2.69 -18.90 10.03
CA TRP A 93 -2.99 -17.62 9.42
C TRP A 93 -4.50 -17.37 9.34
N LEU A 94 -5.29 -18.39 9.03
CA LEU A 94 -6.74 -18.34 9.02
C LEU A 94 -7.31 -18.07 10.43
N VAL A 95 -6.81 -18.75 11.47
CA VAL A 95 -7.19 -18.48 12.87
C VAL A 95 -6.84 -17.04 13.28
N ARG A 96 -5.66 -16.55 12.90
CA ARG A 96 -5.23 -15.16 13.13
C ARG A 96 -6.15 -14.15 12.45
N LEU A 97 -6.58 -14.43 11.22
CA LEU A 97 -7.52 -13.60 10.49
C LEU A 97 -8.88 -13.50 11.21
N PHE A 98 -9.44 -14.63 11.66
CA PHE A 98 -10.72 -14.65 12.38
C PHE A 98 -10.64 -14.08 13.80
N THR A 99 -9.45 -14.06 14.41
CA THR A 99 -9.20 -13.40 15.71
C THR A 99 -8.83 -11.92 15.57
N PHE A 100 -8.92 -11.36 14.36
CA PHE A 100 -8.53 -9.98 14.05
C PHE A 100 -7.08 -9.64 14.43
N ASN A 101 -6.22 -10.66 14.50
CA ASN A 101 -4.81 -10.52 14.80
C ASN A 101 -4.00 -10.60 13.51
N PHE A 102 -3.80 -9.45 12.87
CA PHE A 102 -3.06 -9.33 11.62
C PHE A 102 -1.52 -9.39 11.80
N GLY A 103 -1.03 -9.44 13.04
CA GLY A 103 0.40 -9.45 13.35
C GLY A 103 1.07 -8.08 13.18
N GLU A 104 2.39 -8.12 13.04
CA GLU A 104 3.24 -6.95 12.89
C GLU A 104 3.66 -6.75 11.42
N SER A 105 3.79 -5.48 11.04
CA SER A 105 4.33 -5.09 9.74
C SER A 105 5.83 -5.38 9.69
N TYR A 106 6.24 -6.20 8.72
CA TYR A 106 7.66 -6.46 8.45
C TYR A 106 8.46 -5.21 8.05
N TYR A 107 7.78 -4.17 7.53
CA TYR A 107 8.40 -2.93 7.05
C TYR A 107 8.39 -1.82 8.09
N HIS A 108 7.30 -1.71 8.85
CA HIS A 108 7.08 -0.59 9.76
C HIS A 108 7.28 -0.94 11.24
N HIS A 109 7.57 -2.20 11.57
CA HIS A 109 7.80 -2.70 12.94
C HIS A 109 6.71 -2.26 13.93
N LYS A 110 5.46 -2.24 13.47
CA LYS A 110 4.26 -1.86 14.23
C LYS A 110 3.13 -2.82 13.90
N LYS A 111 2.12 -2.92 14.76
CA LYS A 111 0.94 -3.74 14.48
C LYS A 111 0.26 -3.27 13.20
N VAL A 112 -0.17 -4.21 12.37
CA VAL A 112 -0.82 -3.90 11.10
C VAL A 112 -2.11 -3.12 11.31
N VAL A 113 -2.86 -3.42 12.38
CA VAL A 113 -4.10 -2.69 12.73
C VAL A 113 -3.84 -1.20 12.94
N ASP A 114 -2.81 -0.86 13.70
CA ASP A 114 -2.46 0.53 14.00
C ASP A 114 -2.10 1.27 12.70
N LEU A 115 -1.35 0.62 11.81
CA LEU A 115 -1.00 1.18 10.51
C LEU A 115 -2.23 1.39 9.61
N VAL A 116 -3.16 0.42 9.58
CA VAL A 116 -4.41 0.55 8.82
C VAL A 116 -5.23 1.72 9.36
N LEU A 117 -5.40 1.81 10.68
CA LEU A 117 -6.12 2.91 11.32
C LEU A 117 -5.48 4.28 11.06
N GLU A 118 -4.15 4.35 10.98
CA GLU A 118 -3.43 5.59 10.66
C GLU A 118 -3.67 6.04 9.20
N LYS A 119 -3.78 5.11 8.26
CA LYS A 119 -3.98 5.43 6.83
C LYS A 119 -5.44 5.54 6.41
N LEU A 120 -6.35 4.98 7.20
CA LEU A 120 -7.78 4.92 6.90
C LEU A 120 -8.41 6.33 6.75
N PRO A 121 -8.17 7.31 7.65
CA PRO A 121 -8.72 8.67 7.49
C PRO A 121 -8.30 9.35 6.19
N VAL A 122 -7.04 9.17 5.80
CA VAL A 122 -6.47 9.70 4.55
C VAL A 122 -7.18 9.10 3.34
N SER A 123 -7.32 7.78 3.29
CA SER A 123 -8.01 7.12 2.18
C SER A 123 -9.49 7.50 2.13
N MET A 124 -10.15 7.61 3.29
CA MET A 124 -11.55 8.00 3.35
C MET A 124 -11.76 9.44 2.89
N SER A 125 -10.93 10.39 3.35
CA SER A 125 -11.07 11.80 2.94
C SER A 125 -10.89 11.97 1.44
N LEU A 126 -9.84 11.35 0.86
CA LEU A 126 -9.61 11.38 -0.59
C LEU A 126 -10.76 10.70 -1.36
N GLY A 127 -11.26 9.57 -0.86
CA GLY A 127 -12.37 8.84 -1.47
C GLY A 127 -13.68 9.63 -1.45
N VAL A 128 -13.99 10.30 -0.34
CA VAL A 128 -15.20 11.13 -0.19
C VAL A 128 -15.14 12.34 -1.12
N TRP A 129 -14.02 13.05 -1.18
CA TRP A 129 -13.85 14.16 -2.12
C TRP A 129 -13.91 13.72 -3.58
N SER A 130 -13.25 12.62 -3.91
CA SER A 130 -13.30 12.03 -5.25
C SER A 130 -14.73 11.65 -5.63
N PHE A 131 -15.48 11.05 -4.71
CA PHE A 131 -16.89 10.71 -4.93
C PHE A 131 -17.71 11.94 -5.30
N PHE A 132 -17.63 13.02 -4.51
CA PHE A 132 -18.39 14.24 -4.81
C PHE A 132 -17.95 14.90 -6.11
N LEU A 133 -16.64 15.07 -6.33
CA LEU A 133 -16.13 15.71 -7.55
C LEU A 133 -16.51 14.92 -8.81
N VAL A 134 -16.36 13.60 -8.78
CA VAL A 134 -16.73 12.73 -9.92
C VAL A 134 -18.23 12.79 -10.15
N TYR A 135 -19.07 12.63 -9.13
CA TYR A 135 -20.52 12.61 -9.35
C TYR A 135 -21.04 13.97 -9.80
N LEU A 136 -20.56 15.05 -9.18
CA LEU A 136 -21.00 16.42 -9.48
C LEU A 136 -20.54 16.88 -10.87
N THR A 137 -19.42 16.35 -11.40
CA THR A 137 -18.97 16.69 -12.75
C THR A 137 -19.48 15.71 -13.80
N CYS A 138 -19.34 14.40 -13.58
CA CYS A 138 -19.66 13.38 -14.56
C CYS A 138 -21.16 13.20 -14.78
N ILE A 139 -22.01 13.33 -13.74
CA ILE A 139 -23.47 13.18 -13.92
C ILE A 139 -24.02 14.31 -14.80
N PRO A 140 -23.79 15.60 -14.49
CA PRO A 140 -24.28 16.69 -15.34
C PRO A 140 -23.66 16.65 -16.74
N LEU A 141 -22.36 16.36 -16.86
CA LEU A 141 -21.70 16.22 -18.16
C LEU A 141 -22.33 15.09 -18.99
N GLY A 142 -22.58 13.94 -18.37
CA GLY A 142 -23.22 12.78 -19.00
C GLY A 142 -24.65 13.07 -19.46
N ILE A 143 -25.45 13.71 -18.60
CA ILE A 143 -26.83 14.13 -18.94
C ILE A 143 -26.80 15.14 -20.09
N LEU A 144 -25.96 16.17 -20.02
CA LEU A 144 -25.87 17.20 -21.04
C LEU A 144 -25.44 16.62 -22.40
N LYS A 145 -24.51 15.67 -22.38
CA LYS A 145 -24.05 14.96 -23.58
C LYS A 145 -25.15 14.08 -24.17
N ALA A 146 -25.95 13.40 -23.34
CA ALA A 146 -27.10 12.62 -23.79
C ALA A 146 -28.20 13.50 -24.42
N VAL A 147 -28.50 14.65 -23.81
CA VAL A 147 -29.51 15.60 -24.33
C VAL A 147 -29.06 16.27 -25.63
N ARG A 148 -27.75 16.56 -25.77
CA ARG A 148 -27.17 17.21 -26.95
C ARG A 148 -26.40 16.23 -27.85
N HIS A 149 -26.88 15.00 -27.93
CA HIS A 149 -26.21 13.94 -28.71
C HIS A 149 -26.01 14.35 -30.18
N GLY A 150 -24.82 14.09 -30.72
CA GLY A 150 -24.45 14.44 -32.09
C GLY A 150 -24.09 15.92 -32.31
N SER A 151 -24.10 16.74 -31.26
CA SER A 151 -23.65 18.13 -31.34
C SER A 151 -22.11 18.26 -31.31
N ARG A 152 -21.59 19.45 -31.65
CA ARG A 152 -20.16 19.75 -31.51
C ARG A 152 -19.66 19.62 -30.06
N PHE A 153 -20.53 19.89 -29.09
CA PHE A 153 -20.22 19.73 -27.66
C PHE A 153 -19.99 18.26 -27.32
N ASP A 154 -20.86 17.37 -27.83
CA ASP A 154 -20.70 15.92 -27.66
C ASP A 154 -19.40 15.42 -28.31
N ALA A 155 -19.11 15.83 -29.55
CA ALA A 155 -17.87 15.48 -30.23
C ALA A 155 -16.61 15.95 -29.46
N LEU A 156 -16.57 17.22 -29.05
CA LEU A 156 -15.42 17.80 -28.35
C LEU A 156 -15.19 17.14 -26.99
N THR A 157 -16.25 17.00 -26.19
CA THR A 157 -16.14 16.35 -24.87
C THR A 157 -15.78 14.87 -24.99
N SER A 158 -16.28 14.18 -26.01
CA SER A 158 -15.87 12.80 -26.32
C SER A 158 -14.38 12.68 -26.63
N VAL A 159 -13.85 13.59 -27.46
CA VAL A 159 -12.41 13.61 -27.78
C VAL A 159 -11.59 13.85 -26.52
N ILE A 160 -11.97 14.83 -25.68
CA ILE A 160 -11.27 15.11 -24.42
C ILE A 160 -11.28 13.90 -23.49
N ILE A 161 -12.44 13.25 -23.31
CA ILE A 161 -12.57 12.04 -22.48
C ILE A 161 -11.70 10.90 -23.02
N LEU A 162 -11.70 10.69 -24.34
CA LEU A 162 -10.93 9.62 -24.98
C LEU A 162 -9.41 9.85 -24.82
N VAL A 163 -8.95 11.09 -25.00
CA VAL A 163 -7.55 11.46 -24.76
C VAL A 163 -7.19 11.22 -23.30
N GLY A 164 -8.01 11.67 -22.36
CA GLY A 164 -7.80 11.45 -20.93
C GLY A 164 -7.71 9.96 -20.57
N TYR A 165 -8.59 9.13 -21.14
CA TYR A 165 -8.59 7.68 -20.91
C TYR A 165 -7.37 6.96 -21.49
N SER A 166 -6.78 7.52 -22.55
CA SER A 166 -5.60 6.96 -23.20
C SER A 166 -4.32 7.17 -22.39
N ILE A 167 -4.32 8.10 -21.43
CA ILE A 167 -3.15 8.39 -20.58
C ILE A 167 -3.18 7.45 -19.37
N PRO A 168 -2.11 6.65 -19.13
CA PRO A 168 -2.02 5.85 -17.91
C PRO A 168 -2.08 6.72 -16.66
N GLY A 169 -2.85 6.32 -15.65
CA GLY A 169 -3.08 7.14 -14.46
C GLY A 169 -1.81 7.56 -13.73
N PHE A 170 -0.77 6.71 -13.69
CA PHE A 170 0.52 7.06 -13.09
C PHE A 170 1.27 8.14 -13.89
N VAL A 171 1.17 8.12 -15.23
CA VAL A 171 1.78 9.13 -16.11
C VAL A 171 1.09 10.47 -15.91
N LEU A 172 -0.24 10.48 -15.89
CA LEU A 172 -1.01 11.68 -15.59
C LEU A 172 -0.66 12.21 -14.20
N GLY A 173 -0.54 11.34 -13.20
CA GLY A 173 -0.13 11.71 -11.85
C GLY A 173 1.25 12.37 -11.80
N ILE A 174 2.25 11.79 -12.46
CA ILE A 174 3.60 12.37 -12.55
C ILE A 174 3.57 13.70 -13.29
N PHE A 175 2.84 13.79 -14.41
CA PHE A 175 2.68 15.03 -15.16
C PHE A 175 2.06 16.15 -14.30
N LEU A 176 0.99 15.83 -13.55
CA LEU A 176 0.36 16.76 -12.62
C LEU A 176 1.30 17.16 -11.48
N LEU A 177 2.14 16.25 -10.97
CA LEU A 177 3.16 16.59 -9.98
C LEU A 177 4.24 17.52 -10.54
N VAL A 178 4.65 17.36 -11.79
CA VAL A 178 5.62 18.26 -12.44
C VAL A 178 5.01 19.65 -12.68
N LEU A 179 3.72 19.72 -12.98
CA LEU A 179 3.05 20.98 -13.29
C LEU A 179 2.57 21.72 -12.04
N PHE A 180 2.13 20.99 -11.01
CA PHE A 180 1.50 21.55 -9.82
C PHE A 180 2.24 21.31 -8.50
N GLY A 181 3.31 20.50 -8.51
CA GLY A 181 4.08 20.19 -7.32
C GLY A 181 4.89 21.39 -6.82
N LYS A 182 5.01 21.51 -5.50
CA LYS A 182 5.83 22.52 -4.82
C LYS A 182 7.29 22.38 -5.29
N GLY A 183 7.83 23.42 -5.91
CA GLY A 183 9.17 23.40 -6.55
C GLY A 183 9.15 23.30 -8.08
N SER A 184 7.96 23.18 -8.70
CA SER A 184 7.81 23.36 -10.14
C SER A 184 7.94 24.83 -10.54
N SER A 185 8.39 25.09 -11.77
CA SER A 185 8.47 26.47 -12.32
C SER A 185 7.11 27.01 -12.80
N PHE A 186 6.06 26.18 -12.71
CA PHE A 186 4.72 26.46 -13.22
C PHE A 186 3.81 26.95 -12.08
N TRP A 187 3.00 26.06 -11.51
CA TRP A 187 1.98 26.42 -10.53
C TRP A 187 2.08 25.59 -9.25
N PRO A 188 2.97 25.93 -8.31
CA PRO A 188 3.28 25.11 -7.13
C PRO A 188 2.17 25.15 -6.07
N PHE A 189 1.02 24.55 -6.36
CA PHE A 189 -0.14 24.49 -5.47
C PHE A 189 -0.10 23.33 -4.48
N PHE A 190 0.47 22.17 -4.85
CA PHE A 190 0.38 20.96 -4.04
C PHE A 190 1.73 20.51 -3.47
N PRO A 191 1.76 19.93 -2.26
CA PRO A 191 2.98 19.35 -1.71
C PRO A 191 3.47 18.18 -2.58
N LEU A 192 4.79 17.98 -2.65
CA LEU A 192 5.38 16.84 -3.36
C LEU A 192 5.13 15.50 -2.65
N ARG A 193 4.91 15.56 -1.33
CA ARG A 193 4.69 14.38 -0.48
C ARG A 193 3.83 14.74 0.72
N GLY A 194 2.93 13.83 1.08
CA GLY A 194 1.96 14.06 2.16
C GLY A 194 0.75 14.86 1.70
N LEU A 195 -0.14 15.18 2.65
CA LEU A 195 -1.36 15.95 2.38
C LEU A 195 -1.34 17.36 2.98
N THR A 196 -0.42 17.63 3.90
CA THR A 196 -0.41 18.87 4.67
C THR A 196 0.82 19.70 4.32
N SER A 197 0.70 21.02 4.44
CA SER A 197 1.81 21.93 4.20
C SER A 197 2.86 21.88 5.33
N GLU A 198 4.01 22.50 5.06
CA GLU A 198 5.09 22.65 6.04
C GLU A 198 4.61 23.51 7.21
N GLY A 199 4.77 23.02 8.44
CA GLY A 199 4.33 23.74 9.64
C GLY A 199 2.90 23.40 10.09
N PHE A 200 2.22 22.43 9.46
CA PHE A 200 0.85 22.01 9.83
C PHE A 200 0.63 21.80 11.33
N ALA A 201 1.63 21.31 12.08
CA ALA A 201 1.52 21.12 13.52
C ALA A 201 1.20 22.42 14.28
N GLN A 202 1.71 23.55 13.79
CA GLN A 202 1.62 24.88 14.40
C GLN A 202 0.34 25.64 13.99
N PHE A 203 -0.40 25.14 13.01
CA PHE A 203 -1.63 25.76 12.53
C PHE A 203 -2.77 25.71 13.56
N THR A 204 -3.60 26.73 13.54
CA THR A 204 -4.89 26.76 14.25
C THR A 204 -5.82 25.69 13.69
N LEU A 205 -6.89 25.34 14.43
CA LEU A 205 -7.84 24.31 13.98
C LEU A 205 -8.47 24.62 12.61
N LEU A 206 -8.77 25.89 12.35
CA LEU A 206 -9.36 26.31 11.08
C LEU A 206 -8.33 26.22 9.94
N GLU A 207 -7.10 26.67 10.17
CA GLU A 207 -6.00 26.55 9.20
C GLU A 207 -5.68 25.09 8.90
N LYS A 208 -5.72 24.19 9.90
CA LYS A 208 -5.55 22.74 9.67
C LYS A 208 -6.64 22.15 8.80
N ILE A 209 -7.90 22.57 9.00
CA ILE A 209 -9.02 22.10 8.17
C ILE A 209 -8.87 22.63 6.75
N VAL A 210 -8.57 23.92 6.58
CA VAL A 210 -8.37 24.53 5.25
C VAL A 210 -7.18 23.89 4.54
N ASP A 211 -6.05 23.69 5.22
CA ASP A 211 -4.85 23.06 4.65
C ASP A 211 -5.08 21.59 4.26
N TYR A 212 -5.88 20.86 5.04
CA TYR A 212 -6.20 19.46 4.73
C TYR A 212 -7.24 19.31 3.62
N LEU A 213 -8.10 20.32 3.43
CA LEU A 213 -9.15 20.34 2.41
C LEU A 213 -8.71 21.01 1.10
N TRP A 214 -7.56 21.66 1.10
CA TRP A 214 -6.92 22.28 -0.06
C TRP A 214 -6.27 21.20 -0.95
#